data_AF-A0A658BNE5-F1
#
_entry.id   AF-A0A658BNE5-F1
#
_cell.length_a   1.000
_cell.length_b   1.000
_cell.length_c   1.000
_cell.angle_alpha   90.00
_cell.angle_beta   90.00
_cell.angle_gamma   90.00
#
_symmetry.space_group_name_H-M   'P 1'
#
loop_
_entity.id
_entity.type
_entity.pdbx_description
1 polymer ?
#
loop_
_entity_poly.entity_id
_entity_poly.type
_entity_poly.pdbx_seq_one_letter_code
_entity_poly.pdbx_strand_id
1 'polypeptide(L)'
;VTCLVPEGRLVAGVAGFLGLPGLACGCDFRRGNLTVRVLPFMDQLRYDEFLWACDCNFVRGEDSFVRAQWAARPFVWHIYPQQEDAHWVKLQAFLDRYCAALPAEAASGVSAFWQAWNRGFSLSPYSLPGGERDEDSLREVCIKGAGEAWAGFWRHRTVLEKHAERWAEDLLRQEGLAANLVQFCNKRL
;
A
#
# COMPACT_ATOMS: atom_id res chain seq x y z
N VAL A 1 -2.82 18.35 1.52
CA VAL A 1 -2.70 16.97 1.02
C VAL A 1 -3.90 16.68 0.15
N THR A 2 -3.70 16.10 -1.03
CA THR A 2 -4.79 15.63 -1.89
C THR A 2 -4.77 14.10 -1.92
N CYS A 3 -5.86 13.48 -1.47
CA CYS A 3 -6.05 12.04 -1.49
C CYS A 3 -6.93 11.68 -2.68
N LEU A 4 -6.36 10.98 -3.65
CA LEU A 4 -7.04 10.51 -4.85
C LEU A 4 -7.52 9.08 -4.59
N VAL A 5 -8.84 8.87 -4.69
CA VAL A 5 -9.46 7.59 -4.37
C VAL A 5 -10.19 7.07 -5.60
N PRO A 6 -9.65 6.06 -6.31
CA PRO A 6 -10.40 5.39 -7.37
C PRO A 6 -11.70 4.79 -6.84
N GLU A 7 -12.75 4.80 -7.65
CA GLU A 7 -14.01 4.13 -7.33
C GLU A 7 -13.77 2.67 -6.91
N GLY A 8 -14.47 2.25 -5.85
CA GLY A 8 -14.34 0.90 -5.32
C GLY A 8 -14.64 0.82 -3.84
N ARG A 9 -14.12 -0.23 -3.20
CA ARG A 9 -14.48 -0.61 -1.82
C ARG A 9 -14.14 0.46 -0.76
N LEU A 10 -13.16 1.32 -1.02
CA LEU A 10 -12.73 2.34 -0.05
C LEU A 10 -13.66 3.55 0.01
N VAL A 11 -14.44 3.82 -1.05
CA VAL A 11 -15.25 5.03 -1.14
C VAL A 11 -16.23 5.15 0.03
N ALA A 12 -16.88 4.06 0.43
CA ALA A 12 -17.80 4.05 1.56
C ALA A 12 -17.12 4.39 2.90
N GLY A 13 -15.92 3.83 3.15
CA GLY A 13 -15.15 4.14 4.36
C GLY A 13 -14.68 5.60 4.39
N VAL A 14 -14.28 6.14 3.24
CA VAL A 14 -13.87 7.54 3.11
C VAL A 14 -15.08 8.48 3.28
N ALA A 15 -16.26 8.13 2.75
CA ALA A 15 -17.49 8.87 2.97
C ALA A 15 -17.84 8.95 4.46
N GLY A 16 -17.78 7.81 5.17
CA GLY A 16 -17.99 7.73 6.62
C GLY A 16 -17.01 8.60 7.40
N PHE A 17 -15.72 8.57 7.04
CA PHE A 17 -14.72 9.47 7.64
C PHE A 17 -15.05 10.95 7.39
N LEU A 18 -15.60 11.30 6.23
CA LEU A 18 -15.99 12.68 5.91
C LEU A 18 -17.35 13.08 6.52
N GLY A 19 -18.07 12.16 7.18
CA GLY A 19 -19.41 12.40 7.71
C GLY A 19 -20.47 12.54 6.61
N LEU A 20 -20.24 11.94 5.44
CA LEU A 20 -21.11 12.04 4.26
C LEU A 20 -21.83 10.72 4.01
N PRO A 21 -23.08 10.75 3.49
CA PRO A 21 -23.83 9.54 3.16
C PRO A 21 -23.25 8.78 1.96
N GLY A 22 -22.42 9.44 1.16
CA GLY A 22 -21.74 8.86 0.01
C GLY A 22 -20.83 9.88 -0.67
N LEU A 23 -19.99 9.41 -1.60
CA LEU A 23 -19.14 10.24 -2.45
C LEU A 23 -19.36 9.81 -3.89
N ALA A 24 -19.54 10.79 -4.79
CA ALA A 24 -19.66 10.55 -6.22
C ALA A 24 -18.32 10.81 -6.92
N CYS A 25 -18.04 10.06 -7.99
CA CYS A 25 -16.88 10.31 -8.86
C CYS A 25 -16.89 11.75 -9.41
N GLY A 26 -15.70 12.35 -9.47
CA GLY A 26 -15.50 13.73 -9.95
C GLY A 26 -15.80 14.81 -8.90
N CYS A 27 -16.28 14.44 -7.71
CA CYS A 27 -16.49 15.37 -6.62
C CYS A 27 -15.24 15.54 -5.75
N ASP A 28 -15.05 16.78 -5.29
CA ASP A 28 -14.01 17.16 -4.34
C ASP A 28 -14.61 17.47 -2.98
N PHE A 29 -14.00 16.95 -1.93
CA PHE A 29 -14.40 17.20 -0.55
C PHE A 29 -13.20 17.65 0.27
N ARG A 30 -13.41 18.60 1.19
CA ARG A 30 -12.34 19.14 2.02
C ARG A 30 -12.66 18.99 3.51
N ARG A 31 -11.67 18.48 4.26
CA ARG A 31 -11.68 18.45 5.73
C ARG A 31 -10.35 18.98 6.24
N GLY A 32 -10.33 20.22 6.71
CA GLY A 32 -9.10 20.93 7.07
C GLY A 32 -8.13 21.03 5.88
N ASN A 33 -6.91 20.48 6.05
CA ASN A 33 -5.85 20.48 5.03
C ASN A 33 -5.91 19.26 4.07
N LEU A 34 -6.90 18.39 4.23
CA LEU A 34 -7.13 17.24 3.36
C LEU A 34 -8.17 17.61 2.30
N THR A 35 -7.84 17.38 1.03
CA THR A 35 -8.79 17.33 -0.08
C THR A 35 -8.90 15.88 -0.54
N VAL A 36 -10.11 15.35 -0.64
CA VAL A 36 -10.41 14.02 -1.17
C VAL A 36 -11.08 14.20 -2.53
N ARG A 37 -10.56 13.50 -3.55
CA ARG A 37 -11.17 13.45 -4.89
C ARG A 37 -11.43 12.00 -5.27
N VAL A 38 -12.67 11.69 -5.63
CA VAL A 38 -13.02 10.37 -6.16
C VAL A 38 -12.76 10.35 -7.66
N LEU A 39 -11.94 9.39 -8.10
CA LEU A 39 -11.61 9.17 -9.50
C LEU A 39 -12.46 8.03 -10.06
N PRO A 40 -12.80 8.04 -11.36
CA PRO A 40 -13.52 6.93 -11.97
C PRO A 40 -12.67 5.65 -11.92
N PHE A 41 -13.32 4.49 -12.08
CA PHE A 41 -12.58 3.27 -12.33
C PHE A 41 -11.74 3.41 -13.62
N MET A 42 -10.51 2.93 -13.59
CA MET A 42 -9.53 3.08 -14.67
C MET A 42 -9.11 1.72 -15.20
N ASP A 43 -8.77 1.66 -16.48
CA ASP A 43 -8.04 0.51 -17.03
C ASP A 43 -6.61 0.47 -16.51
N GLN A 44 -5.91 -0.63 -16.79
CA GLN A 44 -4.56 -0.88 -16.28
C GLN A 44 -3.54 0.18 -16.72
N LEU A 45 -3.60 0.64 -17.98
CA LEU A 45 -2.65 1.61 -18.51
C LEU A 45 -2.82 2.97 -17.83
N ARG A 46 -4.07 3.41 -17.68
CA ARG A 46 -4.41 4.63 -16.94
C ARG A 46 -4.07 4.52 -15.46
N TYR A 47 -4.21 3.32 -14.88
CA TYR A 47 -3.82 3.07 -13.50
C TYR A 47 -2.30 3.23 -13.30
N ASP A 48 -1.48 2.79 -14.25
CA ASP A 48 -0.03 3.02 -14.19
C ASP A 48 0.33 4.50 -14.27
N GLU A 49 -0.26 5.25 -15.22
CA GLU A 49 -0.10 6.70 -15.32
C GLU A 49 -0.49 7.41 -14.01
N PHE A 50 -1.58 6.94 -13.39
CA PHE A 50 -2.05 7.43 -12.10
C PHE A 50 -1.02 7.20 -10.99
N LEU A 51 -0.40 6.02 -10.93
CA LEU A 51 0.65 5.72 -9.95
C LEU A 51 1.89 6.62 -10.13
N TRP A 52 2.27 6.92 -11.38
CA TRP A 52 3.41 7.79 -11.70
C TRP A 52 3.20 9.24 -11.25
N ALA A 53 1.95 9.70 -11.33
CA ALA A 53 1.55 11.06 -10.99
C ALA A 53 1.46 11.31 -9.47
N CYS A 54 1.37 10.26 -8.64
CA CYS A 54 1.25 10.39 -7.20
C CYS A 54 2.62 10.50 -6.50
N ASP A 55 2.67 11.29 -5.42
CA ASP A 55 3.87 11.37 -4.55
C ASP A 55 4.03 10.13 -3.66
N CYS A 56 2.92 9.48 -3.28
CA CYS A 56 2.90 8.26 -2.50
C CYS A 56 1.68 7.41 -2.85
N ASN A 57 1.90 6.11 -3.07
CA ASN A 57 0.86 5.19 -3.50
C ASN A 57 0.48 4.18 -2.41
N PHE A 58 -0.79 4.11 -2.02
CA PHE A 58 -1.32 3.05 -1.16
C PHE A 58 -1.96 1.98 -2.05
N VAL A 59 -1.35 0.80 -2.12
CA VAL A 59 -1.73 -0.28 -3.05
C VAL A 59 -2.01 -1.57 -2.31
N ARG A 60 -2.64 -2.55 -2.97
CA ARG A 60 -3.05 -3.80 -2.32
C ARG A 60 -2.97 -5.03 -3.23
N GLY A 61 -2.93 -6.21 -2.62
CA GLY A 61 -2.85 -7.45 -3.38
C GLY A 61 -1.50 -7.60 -4.08
N GLU A 62 -1.48 -8.18 -5.28
CA GLU A 62 -0.22 -8.55 -5.94
C GLU A 62 0.08 -7.68 -7.16
N ASP A 63 -0.89 -7.51 -8.07
CA ASP A 63 -0.66 -6.76 -9.31
C ASP A 63 -0.32 -5.29 -9.03
N SER A 64 -1.20 -4.56 -8.34
CA SER A 64 -0.94 -3.14 -8.01
C SER A 64 0.29 -2.93 -7.11
N PHE A 65 0.67 -3.94 -6.32
CA PHE A 65 1.90 -3.94 -5.55
C PHE A 65 3.15 -3.99 -6.46
N VAL A 66 3.13 -4.80 -7.52
CA VAL A 66 4.19 -4.81 -8.53
C VAL A 66 4.17 -3.50 -9.35
N ARG A 67 2.99 -3.02 -9.75
CA ARG A 67 2.88 -1.75 -10.50
C ARG A 67 3.41 -0.55 -9.72
N ALA A 68 3.16 -0.47 -8.42
CA ALA A 68 3.68 0.60 -7.57
C ALA A 68 5.21 0.61 -7.47
N GLN A 69 5.84 -0.56 -7.51
CA GLN A 69 7.31 -0.65 -7.56
C GLN A 69 7.84 -0.09 -8.88
N TRP A 70 7.19 -0.43 -10.00
CA TRP A 70 7.55 0.12 -11.31
C TRP A 70 7.27 1.61 -11.47
N ALA A 71 6.35 2.16 -10.67
CA ALA A 71 6.09 3.59 -10.65
C ALA A 71 7.25 4.42 -10.10
N ALA A 72 8.25 3.80 -9.45
CA ALA A 72 9.41 4.48 -8.87
C ALA A 72 9.01 5.61 -7.90
N ARG A 73 7.89 5.44 -7.19
CA ARG A 73 7.39 6.35 -6.16
C ARG A 73 7.33 5.65 -4.81
N PRO A 74 7.47 6.38 -3.69
CA PRO A 74 7.14 5.84 -2.38
C PRO A 74 5.76 5.17 -2.39
N PHE A 75 5.65 4.02 -1.74
CA PHE A 75 4.39 3.30 -1.67
C PHE A 75 4.20 2.60 -0.34
N VAL A 76 3.00 2.10 -0.12
CA VAL A 76 2.57 1.37 1.07
C VAL A 76 1.78 0.17 0.61
N TRP A 77 2.21 -1.02 1.01
CA TRP A 77 1.55 -2.26 0.62
C TRP A 77 0.56 -2.71 1.70
N HIS A 78 -0.71 -2.77 1.31
CA HIS A 78 -1.75 -3.48 2.05
C HIS A 78 -1.83 -4.93 1.55
N ILE A 79 -1.18 -5.85 2.26
CA ILE A 79 -1.22 -7.27 1.94
C ILE A 79 -2.55 -7.87 2.40
N TYR A 80 -3.14 -8.78 1.62
CA TYR A 80 -4.36 -9.46 2.06
C TYR A 80 -4.06 -10.42 3.21
N PRO A 81 -4.89 -10.44 4.27
CA PRO A 81 -4.82 -11.46 5.30
C PRO A 81 -4.93 -12.86 4.69
N GLN A 82 -4.09 -13.77 5.16
CA GLN A 82 -4.06 -15.18 4.77
C GLN A 82 -4.16 -16.08 6.01
N GLN A 83 -4.52 -17.34 5.78
CA GLN A 83 -4.58 -18.36 6.83
C GLN A 83 -3.24 -18.45 7.58
N GLU A 84 -3.32 -18.77 8.87
CA GLU A 84 -2.15 -18.95 9.76
C GLU A 84 -1.19 -17.75 9.74
N ASP A 85 -1.71 -16.54 9.51
CA ASP A 85 -0.91 -15.32 9.52
C ASP A 85 0.24 -15.32 8.49
N ALA A 86 0.17 -16.15 7.44
CA ALA A 86 1.23 -16.29 6.42
C ALA A 86 1.56 -14.97 5.68
N HIS A 87 0.59 -14.07 5.63
CA HIS A 87 0.76 -12.72 5.10
C HIS A 87 1.82 -11.91 5.87
N TRP A 88 1.98 -12.12 7.19
CA TRP A 88 3.03 -11.47 7.97
C TRP A 88 4.42 -11.94 7.57
N VAL A 89 4.59 -13.23 7.26
CA VAL A 89 5.86 -13.78 6.76
C VAL A 89 6.21 -13.16 5.42
N LYS A 90 5.24 -13.07 4.49
CA LYS A 90 5.44 -12.46 3.17
C LYS A 90 5.75 -10.96 3.28
N LEU A 91 5.05 -10.25 4.16
CA LEU A 91 5.29 -8.82 4.42
C LEU A 91 6.70 -8.60 5.00
N GLN A 92 7.09 -9.38 6.01
CA GLN A 92 8.40 -9.24 6.64
C GLN A 92 9.54 -9.57 5.66
N ALA A 93 9.42 -10.66 4.90
CA ALA A 93 10.41 -11.03 3.90
C ALA A 93 10.59 -9.94 2.83
N PHE A 94 9.49 -9.29 2.42
CA PHE A 94 9.59 -8.15 1.50
C PHE A 94 10.24 -6.94 2.17
N LEU A 95 9.85 -6.59 3.40
CA LEU A 95 10.43 -5.47 4.15
C LEU A 95 11.93 -5.65 4.35
N ASP A 96 12.39 -6.85 4.69
CA ASP A 96 13.80 -7.17 4.87
C ASP A 96 14.60 -6.90 3.58
N ARG A 97 14.05 -7.33 2.43
CA ARG A 97 14.68 -7.11 1.12
C ARG A 97 14.63 -5.65 0.69
N TYR A 98 13.46 -5.02 0.76
CA TYR A 98 13.23 -3.65 0.32
C TYR A 98 14.05 -2.66 1.15
N CYS A 99 14.06 -2.83 2.48
CA CYS A 99 14.75 -1.92 3.38
C CYS A 99 16.27 -2.14 3.47
N ALA A 100 16.82 -3.21 2.88
CA ALA A 100 18.24 -3.56 3.00
C ALA A 100 19.20 -2.43 2.55
N ALA A 101 18.78 -1.63 1.55
CA ALA A 101 19.58 -0.53 1.01
C ALA A 101 19.21 0.85 1.60
N LEU A 102 18.30 0.91 2.58
CA LEU A 102 17.89 2.15 3.23
C LEU A 102 18.77 2.45 4.45
N PRO A 103 18.97 3.75 4.79
CA PRO A 103 19.47 4.13 6.10
C PRO A 103 18.60 3.55 7.23
N ALA A 104 19.20 3.16 8.34
CA ALA A 104 18.53 2.45 9.44
C ALA A 104 17.26 3.17 9.96
N GLU A 105 17.29 4.50 10.09
CA GLU A 105 16.13 5.27 10.54
C GLU A 105 14.98 5.23 9.52
N ALA A 106 15.30 5.33 8.22
CA ALA A 106 14.30 5.25 7.16
C ALA A 106 13.70 3.83 7.06
N ALA A 107 14.55 2.80 7.15
CA ALA A 107 14.12 1.40 7.20
C ALA A 107 13.19 1.11 8.39
N SER A 108 13.52 1.66 9.57
CA SER A 108 12.68 1.57 10.76
C SER A 108 11.34 2.27 10.56
N GLY A 109 11.33 3.48 9.98
CA GLY A 109 10.11 4.23 9.67
C GLY A 109 9.19 3.49 8.69
N VAL A 110 9.75 2.90 7.62
CA VAL A 110 9.00 2.08 6.66
C VAL A 110 8.40 0.85 7.33
N SER A 111 9.23 0.08 8.04
CA SER A 111 8.79 -1.15 8.71
C SER A 111 7.71 -0.87 9.76
N ALA A 112 7.90 0.14 10.61
CA ALA A 112 6.93 0.50 11.65
C ALA A 112 5.59 0.92 11.04
N PHE A 113 5.61 1.77 10.01
CA PHE A 113 4.38 2.23 9.36
C PHE A 113 3.65 1.10 8.62
N TRP A 114 4.35 0.28 7.83
CA TRP A 114 3.75 -0.82 7.07
C TRP A 114 3.17 -1.89 8.00
N GLN A 115 3.84 -2.22 9.10
CA GLN A 115 3.31 -3.14 10.10
C GLN A 115 2.07 -2.56 10.80
N ALA A 116 2.12 -1.31 11.25
CA ALA A 116 0.96 -0.65 11.88
C ALA A 116 -0.23 -0.57 10.92
N TRP A 117 0.01 -0.21 9.66
CA TRP A 117 -0.99 -0.17 8.60
C TRP A 117 -1.66 -1.53 8.44
N ASN A 118 -0.89 -2.62 8.26
CA ASN A 118 -1.47 -3.94 8.05
C ASN A 118 -2.13 -4.52 9.32
N ARG A 119 -1.70 -4.14 10.54
CA ARG A 119 -2.37 -4.55 11.79
C ARG A 119 -3.77 -3.95 11.91
N GLY A 120 -3.94 -2.67 11.53
CA GLY A 120 -5.24 -1.99 11.60
C GLY A 120 -6.32 -2.57 10.70
N PHE A 121 -5.92 -3.27 9.63
CA PHE A 121 -6.84 -3.87 8.66
C PHE A 121 -6.85 -5.41 8.67
N SER A 122 -5.92 -6.06 9.38
CA SER A 122 -5.91 -7.52 9.56
C SER A 122 -7.05 -8.02 10.46
N LEU A 123 -7.76 -7.12 11.13
CA LEU A 123 -9.04 -7.42 11.80
C LEU A 123 -10.12 -7.54 10.72
N SER A 124 -10.08 -8.62 9.96
CA SER A 124 -11.13 -9.02 9.04
C SER A 124 -12.44 -9.26 9.81
N PRO A 125 -13.61 -8.82 9.31
CA PRO A 125 -14.90 -9.26 9.86
C PRO A 125 -15.16 -10.78 9.68
N TYR A 126 -14.23 -11.50 9.05
CA TYR A 126 -14.24 -12.96 8.91
C TYR A 126 -13.28 -13.68 9.86
N SER A 127 -12.65 -12.98 10.80
CA SER A 127 -12.01 -13.62 11.95
C SER A 127 -13.08 -14.40 12.72
N LEU A 128 -12.81 -15.67 13.02
CA LEU A 128 -13.76 -16.63 13.59
C LEU A 128 -14.60 -16.05 14.74
N PRO A 129 -15.92 -16.32 14.80
CA PRO A 129 -16.72 -15.93 15.95
C PRO A 129 -16.23 -16.71 17.18
N GLY A 130 -15.69 -16.00 18.18
CA GLY A 130 -15.27 -16.65 19.43
C GLY A 130 -14.28 -15.90 20.32
N GLY A 131 -13.83 -14.69 19.97
CA GLY A 131 -13.02 -13.87 20.86
C GLY A 131 -13.82 -12.71 21.43
N GLU A 132 -14.13 -12.72 22.73
CA GLU A 132 -14.58 -11.55 23.51
C GLU A 132 -13.48 -10.48 23.66
N ARG A 133 -12.76 -10.17 22.58
CA ARG A 133 -11.87 -9.01 22.53
C ARG A 133 -12.63 -7.91 21.82
N ASP A 134 -12.65 -6.73 22.42
CA ASP A 134 -13.23 -5.54 21.82
C ASP A 134 -12.45 -5.18 20.54
N GLU A 135 -12.89 -5.76 19.42
CA GLU A 135 -12.26 -5.61 18.11
C GLU A 135 -12.30 -4.17 17.63
N ASP A 136 -13.31 -3.40 18.04
CA ASP A 136 -13.44 -1.99 17.70
C ASP A 136 -12.40 -1.15 18.45
N SER A 137 -12.17 -1.41 19.74
CA SER A 137 -11.05 -0.81 20.49
C SER A 137 -9.69 -1.18 19.89
N LEU A 138 -9.49 -2.43 19.49
CA LEU A 138 -8.23 -2.86 18.86
C LEU A 138 -8.00 -2.21 17.49
N ARG A 139 -9.05 -2.07 16.67
CA ARG A 139 -9.01 -1.33 15.40
C ARG A 139 -8.63 0.13 15.62
N GLU A 140 -9.27 0.79 16.58
CA GLU A 140 -9.00 2.20 16.90
C GLU A 140 -7.54 2.41 17.32
N VAL A 141 -7.03 1.55 18.21
CA VAL A 141 -5.62 1.56 18.64
C VAL A 141 -4.67 1.36 17.46
N CYS A 142 -4.96 0.42 16.56
CA CYS A 142 -4.10 0.16 15.41
C CYS A 142 -4.12 1.31 14.38
N ILE A 143 -5.28 1.90 14.11
CA ILE A 143 -5.41 3.07 13.22
C ILE A 143 -4.65 4.26 13.80
N LYS A 144 -4.76 4.48 15.12
CA LYS A 144 -4.00 5.50 15.83
C LYS A 144 -2.49 5.26 15.72
N GLY A 145 -2.06 4.02 15.91
CA GLY A 145 -0.66 3.61 15.75
C GLY A 145 -0.11 3.86 14.34
N ALA A 146 -0.91 3.60 13.29
CA ALA A 146 -0.53 3.94 11.91
C ALA A 146 -0.41 5.47 11.72
N GLY A 147 -1.33 6.24 12.28
CA GLY A 147 -1.27 7.72 12.27
C GLY A 147 -0.01 8.27 12.95
N GLU A 148 0.39 7.71 14.09
CA GLU A 148 1.62 8.08 14.80
C GLU A 148 2.88 7.67 14.02
N ALA A 149 2.87 6.48 13.40
CA ALA A 149 3.99 5.99 12.60
C ALA A 149 4.16 6.74 11.25
N TRP A 150 3.11 7.40 10.74
CA TRP A 150 3.15 8.14 9.47
C TRP A 150 4.24 9.21 9.45
N ALA A 151 4.37 9.98 10.54
CA ALA A 151 5.42 11.00 10.64
C ALA A 151 6.82 10.37 10.56
N GLY A 152 6.96 9.16 11.12
CA GLY A 152 8.17 8.36 11.08
C GLY A 152 8.58 7.95 9.67
N PHE A 153 7.60 7.56 8.86
CA PHE A 153 7.78 7.21 7.45
C PHE A 153 8.03 8.45 6.58
N TRP A 154 7.14 9.45 6.65
CA TRP A 154 7.11 10.55 5.68
C TRP A 154 8.19 11.62 5.90
N ARG A 155 8.79 11.70 7.09
CA ARG A 155 9.97 12.57 7.32
C ARG A 155 11.16 12.20 6.44
N HIS A 156 11.25 10.94 6.00
CA HIS A 156 12.32 10.45 5.13
C HIS A 156 11.95 10.45 3.63
N ARG A 157 10.88 11.14 3.22
CA ARG A 157 10.36 11.10 1.84
C ARG A 157 11.41 11.22 0.73
N THR A 158 12.37 12.14 0.84
CA THR A 158 13.41 12.33 -0.18
C THR A 158 14.37 11.15 -0.28
N VAL A 159 14.61 10.45 0.83
CA VAL A 159 15.39 9.19 0.83
C VAL A 159 14.57 8.08 0.19
N LEU A 160 13.27 8.02 0.49
CA LEU A 160 12.35 7.01 -0.04
C LEU A 160 12.12 7.16 -1.55
N GLU A 161 12.01 8.39 -2.06
CA GLU A 161 11.90 8.68 -3.50
C GLU A 161 13.12 8.13 -4.26
N LYS A 162 14.33 8.51 -3.83
CA LYS A 162 15.59 8.00 -4.42
C LYS A 162 15.73 6.48 -4.28
N HIS A 163 15.18 5.92 -3.21
CA HIS A 163 15.20 4.47 -3.01
C HIS A 163 14.23 3.77 -3.95
N ALA A 164 13.03 4.31 -4.17
CA ALA A 164 12.05 3.75 -5.08
C ALA A 164 12.55 3.76 -6.54
N GLU A 165 13.22 4.82 -6.97
CA GLU A 165 13.89 4.90 -8.28
C GLU A 165 14.95 3.80 -8.43
N ARG A 166 15.89 3.70 -7.48
CA ARG A 166 16.95 2.68 -7.49
C ARG A 166 16.39 1.26 -7.43
N TRP A 167 15.35 1.04 -6.63
CA TRP A 167 14.66 -0.24 -6.54
C TRP A 167 14.08 -0.65 -7.90
N ALA A 168 13.39 0.26 -8.59
CA ALA A 168 12.86 0.00 -9.93
C ALA A 168 13.99 -0.31 -10.93
N GLU A 169 15.11 0.42 -10.89
CA GLU A 169 16.29 0.13 -11.71
C GLU A 169 16.88 -1.26 -11.44
N ASP A 170 16.99 -1.66 -10.17
CA ASP A 170 17.49 -2.99 -9.77
C ASP A 170 16.54 -4.11 -10.21
N LEU A 171 15.23 -3.85 -10.26
CA LEU A 171 14.26 -4.77 -10.84
C LEU A 171 14.42 -4.87 -12.37
N LEU A 172 14.69 -3.77 -13.07
CA LEU A 172 14.92 -3.78 -14.53
C LEU A 172 16.16 -4.59 -14.94
N ARG A 173 17.15 -4.72 -14.05
CA ARG A 173 18.36 -5.53 -14.29
C ARG A 173 18.09 -7.04 -14.26
N GLN A 174 16.95 -7.46 -13.73
CA GLN A 174 16.54 -8.85 -13.70
C GLN A 174 15.77 -9.19 -14.97
N GLU A 175 15.96 -10.41 -15.47
CA GLU A 175 15.19 -10.88 -16.61
C GLU A 175 13.70 -11.02 -16.24
N GLY A 176 12.83 -10.49 -17.10
CA GLY A 176 11.39 -10.49 -16.86
C GLY A 176 10.81 -11.91 -16.80
N LEU A 177 9.73 -12.09 -16.03
CA LEU A 177 9.08 -13.40 -15.85
C LEU A 177 8.70 -14.06 -17.18
N ALA A 178 8.17 -13.30 -18.13
CA ALA A 178 7.79 -13.82 -19.45
C ALA A 178 9.00 -14.33 -20.24
N ALA A 179 10.12 -13.62 -20.19
CA ALA A 179 11.36 -14.04 -20.86
C ALA A 179 11.93 -15.31 -20.21
N ASN A 180 11.97 -15.37 -18.87
CA ASN A 180 12.36 -16.56 -18.13
C ASN A 180 11.47 -17.77 -18.46
N LEU A 181 10.15 -17.56 -18.63
CA LEU A 181 9.22 -18.62 -18.99
C LEU A 181 9.47 -19.14 -20.42
N VAL A 182 9.74 -18.25 -21.38
CA VAL A 182 10.11 -18.65 -22.75
C VAL A 182 11.41 -19.46 -22.74
N GLN A 183 12.43 -19.02 -21.99
CA GLN A 183 13.67 -19.78 -21.85
C GLN A 183 13.44 -21.17 -21.22
N PHE A 184 12.57 -21.25 -20.22
CA PHE A 184 12.21 -22.52 -19.59
C PHE A 184 11.57 -23.48 -20.59
N CYS A 185 10.58 -23.01 -21.36
CA CYS A 185 9.93 -23.81 -22.39
C CYS A 185 10.93 -24.30 -23.44
N ASN A 186 11.80 -23.42 -23.95
CA ASN A 186 12.80 -23.77 -24.97
C ASN A 186 13.87 -24.76 -24.49
N LYS A 187 14.09 -24.88 -23.18
CA LYS A 187 15.10 -25.78 -22.59
C LYS A 187 14.54 -27.13 -22.16
N ARG A 188 13.22 -27.24 -21.98
CA ARG A 188 12.57 -28.44 -21.39
C ARG A 188 11.53 -29.11 -22.27
N LEU A 189 11.05 -28.43 -23.31
CA LEU A 189 10.24 -29.00 -24.39
C LEU A 189 11.14 -29.22 -25.60
#